data_AF-A0AA92W1C4-F1
#
_entry.id   AF-A0AA92W1C4-F1
#
_cell.length_a   1.000
_cell.length_b   1.000
_cell.length_c   1.000
_cell.angle_alpha   90.00
_cell.angle_beta   90.00
_cell.angle_gamma   90.00
#
_symmetry.space_group_name_H-M   'P 1'
#
loop_
_entity.id
_entity.type
_entity.pdbx_description
1 polymer ?
#
loop_
_entity_poly.entity_id
_entity_poly.type
_entity_poly.pdbx_seq_one_letter_code
_entity_poly.pdbx_strand_id
1 'polypeptide(L)'
;NEDKFKEMKSRFFGLMFTDGNIVVRMLESVREHVLEGKAMHHCVGSGTNYSLNPDSIIFSARIAEQRVETVEFSLEQMKVVQCHGLQNKDTEHHADIINLVNSNARLIEQRMIATT
;
A
#
# COMPACT_ATOMS: atom_id res chain seq x y z
N ASN A 1 5.15 -11.89 14.27
CA ASN A 1 4.72 -10.72 13.47
C ASN A 1 4.38 -11.08 12.03
N GLU A 2 5.24 -11.80 11.31
CA GLU A 2 4.93 -12.24 9.93
C GLU A 2 3.72 -13.18 9.85
N ASP A 3 3.59 -14.15 10.77
CA ASP A 3 2.46 -15.10 10.72
C ASP A 3 1.11 -14.39 10.93
N LYS A 4 1.04 -13.48 11.92
CA LYS A 4 -0.13 -12.61 12.15
C LYS A 4 -0.42 -11.71 10.95
N PHE A 5 0.62 -11.16 10.32
CA PHE A 5 0.47 -10.39 9.10
C PHE A 5 -0.17 -11.22 7.98
N LYS A 6 0.34 -12.43 7.74
CA LYS A 6 -0.21 -13.35 6.73
C LYS A 6 -1.64 -13.75 7.05
N GLU A 7 -1.95 -14.07 8.30
CA GLU A 7 -3.32 -14.40 8.72
C GLU A 7 -4.30 -13.28 8.38
N MET A 8 -3.92 -12.03 8.64
CA MET A 8 -4.76 -10.86 8.40
C MET A 8 -4.81 -10.45 6.91
N LYS A 9 -3.68 -10.51 6.21
CA LYS A 9 -3.47 -9.81 4.94
C LYS A 9 -3.32 -10.72 3.72
N SER A 10 -3.13 -12.03 3.89
CA SER A 10 -2.88 -12.97 2.78
C SER A 10 -3.95 -12.94 1.70
N ARG A 11 -5.22 -12.69 2.05
CA ARG A 11 -6.32 -12.53 1.08
C ARG A 11 -6.07 -11.43 0.04
N PHE A 12 -5.25 -10.45 0.38
CA PHE A 12 -4.91 -9.30 -0.46
C PHE A 12 -3.59 -9.48 -1.22
N PHE A 13 -2.83 -10.56 -0.99
CA PHE A 13 -1.57 -10.79 -1.68
C PHE A 13 -1.78 -10.91 -3.20
N GLY A 14 -0.79 -10.46 -3.96
CA GLY A 14 -0.83 -10.33 -5.40
C GLY A 14 -1.64 -9.13 -5.90
N LEU A 15 -2.14 -8.24 -5.03
CA LEU A 15 -2.76 -7.00 -5.49
C LEU A 15 -1.70 -6.09 -6.11
N MET A 16 -1.92 -5.78 -7.38
CA MET A 16 -1.08 -4.90 -8.18
C MET A 16 -1.95 -4.16 -9.21
N PHE A 17 -1.71 -2.87 -9.35
CA PHE A 17 -2.37 -1.99 -10.30
C PHE A 17 -1.32 -1.29 -11.16
N THR A 18 -1.66 -1.02 -12.41
CA THR A 18 -0.78 -0.27 -13.30
C THR A 18 -1.58 0.49 -14.37
N ASP A 19 -1.06 1.64 -14.77
CA ASP A 19 -1.51 2.41 -15.93
C ASP A 19 -0.54 2.28 -17.13
N GLY A 20 0.47 1.40 -17.02
CA GLY A 20 1.55 1.22 -18.00
C GLY A 20 2.85 1.95 -17.64
N ASN A 21 2.81 2.99 -16.80
CA ASN A 21 3.98 3.73 -16.33
C ASN A 21 4.20 3.55 -14.82
N ILE A 22 3.13 3.76 -14.04
CA ILE A 22 3.10 3.61 -12.59
C ILE A 22 2.68 2.17 -12.28
N VAL A 23 3.40 1.53 -11.36
CA VAL A 23 3.04 0.23 -10.79
C VAL A 23 2.82 0.42 -9.30
N VAL A 24 1.59 0.15 -8.84
CA VAL A 24 1.25 0.16 -7.43
C VAL A 24 1.06 -1.27 -6.97
N ARG A 25 1.91 -1.76 -6.06
CA ARG A 25 1.81 -3.12 -5.52
C ARG A 25 1.67 -3.12 -4.02
N MET A 26 0.94 -4.10 -3.49
CA MET A 26 0.84 -4.32 -2.05
C MET A 26 2.22 -4.67 -1.47
N LEU A 27 2.47 -4.26 -0.22
CA LEU A 27 3.56 -4.77 0.58
C LEU A 27 3.11 -6.05 1.31
N GLU A 28 3.77 -7.17 1.04
CA GLU A 28 3.27 -8.51 1.41
C GLU A 28 4.00 -9.17 2.59
N SER A 29 4.85 -8.41 3.27
CA SER A 29 5.47 -8.86 4.53
C SER A 29 5.76 -7.71 5.46
N VAL A 30 5.95 -8.01 6.75
CA VAL A 30 6.44 -7.03 7.74
C VAL A 30 7.82 -6.53 7.32
N ARG A 31 8.68 -7.41 6.78
CA ARG A 31 9.99 -7.02 6.24
C ARG A 31 9.87 -5.98 5.13
N GLU A 32 8.94 -6.13 4.19
CA GLU A 32 8.74 -5.14 3.11
C GLU A 32 8.32 -3.78 3.65
N HIS A 33 7.42 -3.74 4.63
CA HIS A 33 7.02 -2.48 5.29
C HIS A 33 8.22 -1.78 5.94
N VAL A 34 9.08 -2.53 6.62
CA VAL A 34 10.30 -1.98 7.25
C VAL A 34 11.28 -1.44 6.19
N LEU A 35 11.44 -2.13 5.06
CA LEU A 35 12.31 -1.67 3.97
C LEU A 35 11.73 -0.44 3.26
N GLU A 36 10.41 -0.38 3.08
CA GLU A 36 9.72 0.77 2.51
C GLU A 36 9.91 2.02 3.39
N GLY A 37 9.62 1.91 4.69
CA GLY A 37 9.77 3.02 5.64
C GLY A 37 11.21 3.53 5.73
N LYS A 38 12.20 2.63 5.68
CA LYS A 38 13.62 3.01 5.62
C LYS A 38 13.99 3.76 4.34
N ALA A 39 13.47 3.33 3.19
CA ALA A 39 13.79 3.93 1.91
C ALA A 39 13.11 5.29 1.70
N MET A 40 11.88 5.45 2.18
CA MET A 40 11.09 6.66 1.96
C MET A 40 11.32 7.75 3.02
N HIS A 41 12.10 7.47 4.07
CA HIS A 41 12.40 8.41 5.16
C HIS A 41 11.15 9.07 5.77
N HIS A 42 9.98 8.46 5.62
CA HIS A 42 8.77 8.87 6.29
C HIS A 42 8.85 8.48 7.75
N CYS A 43 8.15 9.23 8.61
CA CYS A 43 7.99 8.86 10.00
C CYS A 43 7.35 7.47 10.04
N VAL A 44 8.18 6.42 10.16
CA VAL A 44 7.94 5.07 10.70
C VAL A 44 9.12 4.16 10.30
N GLY A 45 10.31 4.52 10.80
CA GLY A 45 11.36 3.55 11.08
C GLY A 45 11.06 2.72 12.36
N SER A 46 9.96 3.01 13.06
CA SER A 46 9.52 2.37 14.30
C SER A 46 8.46 1.32 13.99
N GLY A 47 8.90 0.06 13.87
CA GLY A 47 8.10 -1.05 13.37
C GLY A 47 6.74 -1.31 14.02
N THR A 48 6.01 -2.21 13.37
CA THR A 48 4.84 -2.99 13.82
C THR A 48 3.44 -2.40 13.69
N ASN A 49 3.21 -1.09 13.85
CA ASN A 49 1.82 -0.59 13.87
C ASN A 49 1.12 -0.60 12.49
N TYR A 50 1.81 -0.26 11.40
CA TYR A 50 1.16 -0.16 10.08
C TYR A 50 0.92 -1.53 9.44
N SER A 51 1.90 -2.44 9.54
CA SER A 51 1.74 -3.79 8.98
C SER A 51 0.62 -4.57 9.67
N LEU A 52 0.36 -4.33 10.95
CA LEU A 52 -0.65 -5.06 11.73
C LEU A 52 -1.97 -4.31 11.90
N ASN A 53 -2.19 -3.19 11.20
CA ASN A 53 -3.48 -2.53 11.17
C ASN A 53 -4.47 -3.38 10.36
N PRO A 54 -5.57 -3.92 10.94
CA PRO A 54 -6.54 -4.71 10.19
C PRO A 54 -7.24 -3.91 9.10
N ASP A 55 -7.44 -2.60 9.32
CA ASP A 55 -8.36 -1.77 8.54
C ASP A 55 -7.69 -1.03 7.37
N SER A 56 -6.39 -1.24 7.14
CA SER A 56 -5.69 -0.63 6.02
C SER A 56 -4.77 -1.57 5.25
N ILE A 57 -4.50 -1.25 3.98
CA ILE A 57 -3.50 -1.91 3.14
C ILE A 57 -2.45 -0.88 2.76
N ILE A 58 -1.18 -1.25 2.90
CA ILE A 58 -0.07 -0.42 2.43
C ILE A 58 0.37 -0.89 1.04
N PHE A 59 0.40 0.05 0.12
CA PHE A 59 0.95 -0.12 -1.21
C PHE A 59 2.23 0.70 -1.37
N SER A 60 3.06 0.27 -2.31
CA SER A 60 4.21 1.01 -2.79
C SER A 60 4.03 1.29 -4.28
N ALA A 61 3.95 2.57 -4.61
CA ALA A 61 3.91 3.08 -5.97
C ALA A 61 5.32 3.21 -6.52
N ARG A 62 5.53 2.68 -7.72
CA ARG A 62 6.83 2.60 -8.36
C ARG A 62 6.77 3.02 -9.82
N ILE A 63 7.85 3.63 -10.30
CA ILE A 63 8.09 3.92 -11.72
C ILE A 63 9.48 3.38 -12.04
N ALA A 64 9.61 2.61 -13.12
CA ALA A 64 10.86 1.94 -13.47
C ALA A 64 11.52 1.21 -12.28
N GLU A 65 10.70 0.49 -11.50
CA GLU A 65 11.06 -0.22 -10.26
C GLU A 65 11.52 0.65 -9.07
N GLN A 66 11.66 1.96 -9.25
CA GLN A 66 12.00 2.89 -8.19
C GLN A 66 10.76 3.29 -7.40
N ARG A 67 10.89 3.40 -6.07
CA ARG A 67 9.81 3.88 -5.20
C ARG A 67 9.55 5.35 -5.45
N VAL A 68 8.27 5.70 -5.59
CA VAL A 68 7.82 7.07 -5.80
C VAL A 68 7.04 7.53 -4.57
N GLU A 69 5.99 6.80 -4.20
CA GLU A 69 5.18 7.08 -3.00
C GLU A 69 4.77 5.80 -2.27
N THR A 70 4.53 5.93 -0.96
CA THR A 70 3.86 4.93 -0.14
C THR A 70 2.40 5.33 0.04
N VAL A 71 1.48 4.39 -0.17
CA VAL A 71 0.04 4.63 -0.14
C VAL A 71 -0.60 3.81 0.98
N GLU A 72 -1.40 4.44 1.83
CA GLU A 72 -2.30 3.77 2.76
C GLU A 72 -3.74 3.84 2.23
N PHE A 73 -4.32 2.66 2.02
CA PHE A 73 -5.70 2.48 1.61
C PHE A 73 -6.54 1.99 2.79
N SER A 74 -7.63 2.67 3.12
CA SER A 74 -8.57 2.25 4.15
C SER A 74 -9.58 1.25 3.59
N LEU A 75 -9.67 0.08 4.22
CA LEU A 75 -10.66 -0.97 3.91
C LEU A 75 -12.06 -0.61 4.42
N GLU A 76 -12.16 0.23 5.44
CA GLU A 76 -13.44 0.73 5.94
C GLU A 76 -14.01 1.80 5.00
N GLN A 77 -13.20 2.79 4.63
CA GLN A 77 -13.65 3.90 3.78
C GLN A 77 -13.56 3.59 2.29
N MET A 78 -12.95 2.46 1.92
CA MET A 78 -12.71 2.03 0.54
C MET A 78 -12.04 3.10 -0.33
N LYS A 79 -11.06 3.82 0.24
CA LYS A 79 -10.29 4.87 -0.44
C LYS A 79 -8.90 5.05 0.16
N VAL A 80 -8.03 5.71 -0.60
CA VAL A 80 -6.73 6.20 -0.12
C VAL A 80 -6.93 7.25 0.98
N VAL A 81 -6.24 7.06 2.11
CA VAL A 81 -6.25 7.98 3.26
C VAL A 81 -4.90 8.66 3.51
N GLN A 82 -3.81 8.06 3.04
CA GLN A 82 -2.48 8.67 3.01
C GLN A 82 -1.73 8.28 1.74
N CYS A 83 -0.96 9.21 1.18
CA CYS A 83 -0.13 8.97 0.01
C CYS A 83 1.01 9.98 0.05
N HIS A 84 2.26 9.55 0.20
CA HIS A 84 3.38 10.49 0.21
C HIS A 84 4.65 9.86 -0.38
N GLY A 85 5.45 10.70 -1.05
CA GLY A 85 6.82 10.44 -1.47
C GLY A 85 7.84 11.02 -0.51
N LEU A 86 9.13 10.73 -0.74
CA LEU A 86 10.27 10.95 0.16
C LEU A 86 10.14 12.17 1.10
N GLN A 87 10.31 11.95 2.41
CA GLN A 87 10.17 12.98 3.47
C GLN A 87 8.76 13.61 3.58
N ASN A 88 7.71 12.84 3.31
CA ASN A 88 6.30 13.23 3.37
C ASN A 88 5.95 14.33 2.36
N LYS A 89 6.63 14.31 1.21
CA LYS A 89 6.41 15.26 0.12
C LYS A 89 5.70 14.58 -1.02
N ASP A 90 4.66 15.22 -1.50
CA ASP A 90 3.94 14.76 -2.68
C ASP A 90 4.86 14.89 -3.91
N THR A 91 4.78 13.90 -4.78
CA THR A 91 5.49 13.89 -6.07
C THR A 91 4.59 14.44 -7.18
N GLU A 92 5.15 14.68 -8.36
CA GLU A 92 4.35 15.08 -9.52
C GLU A 92 3.29 14.04 -9.92
N HIS A 93 3.46 12.79 -9.49
CA HIS A 93 2.56 11.66 -9.77
C HIS A 93 1.52 11.42 -8.67
N HIS A 94 1.49 12.23 -7.61
CA HIS A 94 0.65 12.01 -6.43
C HIS A 94 -0.84 11.81 -6.79
N ALA A 95 -1.40 12.71 -7.62
CA ALA A 95 -2.79 12.61 -8.04
C ALA A 95 -3.05 11.34 -8.88
N ASP A 96 -2.14 10.98 -9.77
CA ASP A 96 -2.27 9.79 -10.62
C ASP A 96 -2.22 8.51 -9.79
N ILE A 97 -1.35 8.45 -8.78
CA ILE A 97 -1.24 7.32 -7.84
C ILE A 97 -2.53 7.15 -7.04
N ILE A 98 -3.06 8.24 -6.47
CA ILE A 98 -4.32 8.21 -5.71
C ILE A 98 -5.47 7.74 -6.60
N ASN A 99 -5.57 8.30 -7.82
CA ASN A 99 -6.61 7.94 -8.77
C ASN A 99 -6.48 6.47 -9.19
N LEU A 100 -5.28 6.00 -9.52
CA LEU A 100 -5.03 4.61 -9.91
C LEU A 100 -5.47 3.63 -8.82
N VAL A 101 -5.15 3.90 -7.55
CA VAL A 101 -5.58 3.03 -6.44
C VAL A 101 -7.08 3.10 -6.23
N ASN A 102 -7.68 4.30 -6.16
CA ASN A 102 -9.11 4.46 -5.92
C ASN A 102 -9.97 3.89 -7.06
N SER A 103 -9.57 4.06 -8.33
CA SER A 103 -10.26 3.46 -9.48
C SER A 103 -10.23 1.93 -9.46
N ASN A 104 -9.26 1.33 -8.76
CA ASN A 104 -9.15 -0.11 -8.58
C ASN A 104 -9.71 -0.62 -7.22
N ALA A 105 -10.34 0.24 -6.41
CA ALA A 105 -10.89 -0.12 -5.10
C ALA A 105 -11.84 -1.34 -5.16
N ARG A 106 -12.59 -1.51 -6.26
CA ARG A 106 -13.47 -2.66 -6.47
C ARG A 106 -12.73 -4.01 -6.46
N LEU A 107 -11.49 -4.05 -6.93
CA LEU A 107 -10.66 -5.27 -6.90
C LEU A 107 -10.25 -5.63 -5.47
N ILE A 108 -10.05 -4.62 -4.62
CA ILE A 108 -9.78 -4.80 -3.19
C ILE A 108 -11.05 -5.32 -2.50
N GLU A 109 -12.20 -4.71 -2.78
CA GLU A 109 -13.51 -5.12 -2.26
C GLU A 109 -13.84 -6.59 -2.56
N GLN A 110 -13.56 -7.04 -3.79
CA GLN A 110 -13.76 -8.44 -4.20
C GLN A 110 -12.96 -9.42 -3.32
N ARG A 111 -11.76 -9.04 -2.87
CA ARG A 111 -10.95 -9.85 -1.94
C ARG A 111 -11.50 -9.86 -0.51
N MET A 112 -12.32 -8.89 -0.14
CA MET A 112 -13.01 -8.87 1.16
C MET A 112 -14.18 -9.86 1.17
N ILE A 113 -14.95 -9.92 0.07
CA ILE A 113 -16.19 -10.72 -0.03
C ILE A 113 -15.92 -12.21 -0.25
N ALA A 114 -14.84 -12.58 -0.95
CA ALA A 114 -14.51 -13.96 -1.33
C ALA A 114 -14.23 -14.94 -0.16
N THR A 115 -14.57 -14.56 1.07
CA THR A 115 -14.44 -15.38 2.30
C THR A 115 -15.80 -15.78 2.90
N THR A 116 -16.89 -15.70 2.13
CA THR A 116 -18.21 -16.25 2.53
C THR A 116 -18.47 -17.57 1.83
#